data_AF-A0A2D4FRZ3-F1
#
_entry.id   AF-A0A2D4FRZ3-F1
#
_cell.length_a   1.000
_cell.length_b   1.000
_cell.length_c   1.000
_cell.angle_alpha   90.00
_cell.angle_beta   90.00
_cell.angle_gamma   90.00
#
_symmetry.space_group_name_H-M   'P 1'
#
loop_
_entity.id
_entity.type
_entity.pdbx_description
1 polymer ?
#
loop_
_entity_poly.entity_id
_entity_poly.type
_entity_poly.pdbx_seq_one_letter_code
_entity_poly.pdbx_strand_id
1 'polypeptide(L)'
;MWVNPEEVLLANALWITERANPYFILQKRKGHGGDGGSGGITGLLVGTLDVMLDSSARVAPYRILYQAPDSMIYWTIACGCSRKEITEHWEWLEQNLLQTLSIFENENDINTFVRGKIQGIIAEYNKINGIREDDDTAKFKEATVKFHKLFGMPEEEKLVNYYSCSYWKGKVPRQGWMYLSINHLCFYSFLMGREGRNE
;
A
#
# COMPACT_ATOMS: atom_id res chain seq x y z
N MET A 1 4.68 0.23 3.32
CA MET A 1 3.73 1.28 3.70
C MET A 1 3.19 1.04 5.10
N TRP A 2 2.96 2.12 5.84
CA TRP A 2 2.20 2.07 7.09
C TRP A 2 0.74 1.78 6.80
N VAL A 3 0.08 1.02 7.66
CA VAL A 3 -1.34 0.67 7.50
C VAL A 3 -2.10 0.98 8.80
N ASN A 4 -3.40 1.24 8.67
CA ASN A 4 -4.25 1.36 9.84
C ASN A 4 -4.15 0.05 10.65
N PRO A 5 -4.01 0.11 11.98
CA PRO A 5 -3.90 -1.09 12.81
C PRO A 5 -5.10 -2.02 12.61
N GLU A 6 -4.84 -3.19 12.05
CA GLU A 6 -5.84 -4.24 11.80
C GLU A 6 -5.53 -5.49 12.60
N GLU A 7 -6.53 -6.03 13.29
CA GLU A 7 -6.40 -7.22 14.13
C GLU A 7 -6.08 -8.47 13.30
N VAL A 8 -5.13 -9.28 13.79
CA VAL A 8 -4.70 -10.51 13.12
C VAL A 8 -5.13 -11.73 13.89
N LEU A 9 -6.05 -12.50 13.31
CA LEU A 9 -6.56 -13.74 13.89
C LEU A 9 -5.53 -14.89 13.86
N LEU A 10 -4.60 -14.90 12.89
CA LEU A 10 -3.61 -15.96 12.69
C LEU A 10 -2.22 -15.39 12.36
N ALA A 11 -1.44 -15.08 13.39
CA ALA A 11 -0.13 -14.45 13.22
C ALA A 11 0.92 -15.38 12.54
N ASN A 12 0.86 -16.70 12.73
CA ASN A 12 1.99 -17.61 12.41
C ASN A 12 1.73 -18.67 11.32
N ALA A 13 0.47 -18.90 10.92
CA ALA A 13 0.13 -20.02 10.04
C ALA A 13 0.85 -19.94 8.68
N LEU A 14 0.75 -18.78 8.02
CA LEU A 14 1.28 -18.51 6.67
C LEU A 14 2.56 -17.66 6.65
N TRP A 15 3.12 -17.38 7.83
CA TRP A 15 4.16 -16.38 8.02
C TRP A 15 5.35 -16.95 8.77
N ILE A 16 6.54 -16.41 8.50
CA ILE A 16 7.80 -16.72 9.15
C ILE A 16 8.25 -15.44 9.85
N THR A 17 8.47 -15.51 11.17
CA THR A 17 9.08 -14.40 11.91
C THR A 17 10.56 -14.31 11.58
N GLU A 18 11.01 -13.13 11.16
CA GLU A 18 12.41 -12.88 10.81
C GLU A 18 13.12 -12.00 11.83
N ARG A 19 12.37 -11.11 12.49
CA ARG A 19 12.85 -10.30 13.62
C ARG A 19 11.71 -10.10 14.60
N ALA A 20 12.05 -9.99 15.88
CA ALA A 20 11.10 -9.66 16.94
C ALA A 20 11.82 -8.89 18.04
N ASN A 21 11.06 -8.00 18.69
CA ASN A 21 11.40 -7.38 19.95
C ASN A 21 10.15 -7.41 20.85
N PRO A 22 10.17 -6.89 22.09
CA PRO A 22 9.03 -7.02 23.02
C PRO A 22 7.69 -6.48 22.51
N TYR A 23 7.68 -5.60 21.50
CA TYR A 23 6.47 -4.94 21.02
C TYR A 23 6.16 -5.21 19.54
N PHE A 24 7.18 -5.56 18.74
CA PHE A 24 7.07 -5.64 17.29
C PHE A 24 7.59 -6.96 16.74
N ILE A 25 6.93 -7.48 15.71
CA ILE A 25 7.31 -8.71 15.02
C ILE A 25 7.32 -8.46 13.52
N LEU A 26 8.48 -8.62 12.89
CA LEU A 26 8.63 -8.60 11.43
C LEU A 26 8.46 -10.00 10.88
N GLN A 27 7.54 -10.14 9.93
CA GLN A 27 7.23 -11.41 9.31
C GLN A 27 7.35 -11.37 7.78
N LYS A 28 7.81 -12.48 7.20
CA LYS A 28 7.80 -12.78 5.76
C LYS A 28 6.82 -13.91 5.46
N ARG A 29 6.09 -13.79 4.36
CA ARG A 29 5.15 -14.82 3.91
C ARG A 29 5.85 -16.09 3.44
N LYS A 30 5.32 -17.26 3.82
CA LYS A 30 5.79 -18.57 3.31
C LYS A 30 5.50 -18.68 1.82
N GLY A 31 6.48 -19.11 1.03
CA GLY A 31 6.31 -19.37 -0.41
C GLY A 31 6.36 -18.14 -1.33
N HIS A 32 6.58 -16.93 -0.81
CA HIS A 32 6.75 -15.73 -1.64
C HIS A 32 8.24 -15.35 -1.77
N GLY A 33 8.76 -15.37 -3.00
CA GLY A 33 10.15 -15.03 -3.31
C GLY A 33 11.14 -16.14 -2.98
N GLY A 34 11.37 -17.02 -3.95
CA GLY A 34 12.53 -17.92 -3.96
C GLY A 34 13.76 -17.13 -4.37
N ASP A 35 14.67 -16.91 -3.42
CA ASP A 35 16.08 -16.71 -3.78
C ASP A 35 16.62 -18.06 -4.27
N GLY A 36 17.32 -18.02 -5.40
CA GLY A 36 17.61 -19.18 -6.25
C GLY A 36 18.15 -20.41 -5.51
N GLY A 37 17.52 -21.55 -5.76
CA GLY A 37 18.02 -22.86 -5.34
C GLY A 37 16.89 -23.82 -5.00
N SER A 38 16.64 -24.78 -5.90
CA SER A 38 15.90 -26.03 -5.69
C SER A 38 14.44 -25.97 -5.19
N GLY A 39 13.53 -26.14 -6.16
CA GLY A 39 12.53 -27.22 -6.16
C GLY A 39 11.61 -27.42 -4.95
N GLY A 40 10.31 -27.23 -5.18
CA GLY A 40 9.29 -27.92 -4.40
C GLY A 40 7.92 -27.25 -4.44
N ILE A 41 7.05 -27.76 -5.32
CA ILE A 41 5.57 -27.88 -5.35
C ILE A 41 4.68 -27.44 -4.14
N THR A 42 5.11 -26.54 -3.27
CA THR A 42 4.34 -26.03 -2.12
C THR A 42 3.60 -24.73 -2.41
N GLY A 43 3.82 -24.10 -3.58
CA GLY A 43 3.15 -22.87 -3.99
C GLY A 43 1.68 -23.03 -4.41
N LEU A 44 1.16 -24.26 -4.55
CA LEU A 44 -0.19 -24.51 -5.08
C LEU A 44 -1.26 -24.86 -4.03
N LEU A 45 -0.89 -25.08 -2.76
CA LEU A 45 -1.83 -25.48 -1.69
C LEU A 45 -2.23 -24.32 -0.76
N VAL A 46 -2.00 -23.07 -1.18
CA VAL A 46 -2.45 -21.85 -0.49
C VAL A 46 -3.39 -21.09 -1.43
N GLY A 47 -4.22 -21.81 -2.20
CA GLY A 47 -5.05 -21.22 -3.26
C GLY A 47 -6.46 -20.80 -2.85
N THR A 48 -7.02 -21.37 -1.77
CA THR A 48 -8.47 -21.22 -1.49
C THR A 48 -8.78 -20.56 -0.15
N LEU A 49 -7.97 -20.78 0.90
CA LEU A 49 -8.09 -20.01 2.17
C LEU A 49 -7.55 -18.57 2.05
N ASP A 50 -6.65 -18.36 1.09
CA ASP A 50 -5.92 -17.11 0.89
C ASP A 50 -6.78 -16.00 0.29
N VAL A 51 -7.90 -16.37 -0.34
CA VAL A 51 -8.85 -15.42 -0.95
C VAL A 51 -9.72 -14.74 0.10
N MET A 52 -9.92 -15.38 1.26
CA MET A 52 -10.88 -14.91 2.28
C MET A 52 -10.23 -14.25 3.51
N LEU A 53 -8.93 -14.42 3.75
CA LEU A 53 -8.33 -14.03 5.04
C LEU A 53 -7.44 -12.79 5.03
N ASP A 54 -6.87 -12.37 3.89
CA ASP A 54 -6.15 -11.09 3.83
C ASP A 54 -5.94 -10.64 2.37
N SER A 55 -6.70 -9.64 1.91
CA SER A 55 -6.51 -9.07 0.57
C SER A 55 -5.16 -8.34 0.42
N SER A 56 -4.50 -7.97 1.53
CA SER A 56 -3.18 -7.33 1.54
C SER A 56 -2.05 -8.34 1.25
N ALA A 57 -2.24 -9.61 1.65
CA ALA A 57 -1.22 -10.66 1.57
C ALA A 57 -0.85 -11.06 0.13
N ARG A 58 -1.70 -10.76 -0.86
CA ARG A 58 -1.39 -10.95 -2.30
C ARG A 58 -0.40 -9.91 -2.83
N VAL A 59 -0.30 -8.74 -2.18
CA VAL A 59 0.42 -7.58 -2.71
C VAL A 59 1.73 -7.31 -1.97
N ALA A 60 1.79 -7.60 -0.67
CA ALA A 60 2.97 -7.35 0.16
C ALA A 60 3.45 -8.62 0.91
N PRO A 61 4.63 -9.19 0.59
CA PRO A 61 5.14 -10.40 1.24
C PRO A 61 5.72 -10.17 2.64
N TYR A 62 5.78 -8.92 3.09
CA TYR A 62 6.30 -8.55 4.40
C TYR A 62 5.27 -7.78 5.20
N ARG A 63 5.25 -8.01 6.51
CA ARG A 63 4.46 -7.23 7.47
C ARG A 63 5.17 -7.04 8.80
N ILE A 64 4.80 -5.98 9.51
CA ILE A 64 5.16 -5.76 10.90
C ILE A 64 3.89 -5.80 11.74
N LEU A 65 3.91 -6.67 12.75
CA LEU A 65 2.87 -6.77 13.76
C LEU A 65 3.30 -6.01 15.00
N TYR A 66 2.33 -5.36 15.65
CA TYR A 66 2.42 -4.84 17.00
C TYR A 66 1.68 -5.77 17.96
N GLN A 67 2.26 -5.97 19.14
CA GLN A 67 1.68 -6.71 20.25
C GLN A 67 2.03 -5.95 21.55
N ALA A 68 1.02 -5.61 22.35
CA ALA A 68 1.28 -5.12 23.70
C ALA A 68 1.80 -6.28 24.59
N PRO A 69 2.62 -6.01 25.62
CA PRO A 69 3.07 -7.05 26.54
C PRO A 69 1.88 -7.85 27.08
N ASP A 70 2.02 -9.17 27.11
CA ASP A 70 1.00 -10.13 27.59
C ASP A 70 -0.33 -10.19 26.80
N SER A 71 -0.52 -9.34 25.79
CA SER A 71 -1.70 -9.38 24.92
C SER A 71 -1.64 -10.57 23.97
N MET A 72 -2.75 -11.32 23.81
CA MET A 72 -2.83 -12.37 22.78
C MET A 72 -3.17 -11.81 21.38
N ILE A 73 -3.42 -10.50 21.29
CA ILE A 73 -3.92 -9.84 20.09
C ILE A 73 -2.77 -9.17 19.35
N TYR A 74 -2.65 -9.47 18.06
CA TYR A 74 -1.67 -8.87 17.16
C TYR A 74 -2.36 -7.86 16.24
N TRP A 75 -1.67 -6.76 15.95
CA TRP A 75 -2.15 -5.72 15.05
C TRP A 75 -1.16 -5.52 13.91
N THR A 76 -1.60 -5.63 12.66
CA THR A 76 -0.74 -5.25 11.52
C THR A 76 -0.62 -3.73 11.47
N ILE A 77 0.61 -3.21 11.50
CA ILE A 77 0.86 -1.76 11.49
C ILE A 77 1.67 -1.28 10.28
N ALA A 78 2.32 -2.20 9.58
CA ALA A 78 2.97 -1.92 8.30
C ALA A 78 3.04 -3.18 7.42
N CYS A 79 2.97 -2.98 6.11
CA CYS A 79 3.20 -3.99 5.09
C CYS A 79 4.28 -3.52 4.12
N GLY A 80 4.98 -4.42 3.42
CA GLY A 80 6.04 -4.04 2.47
C GLY A 80 6.14 -4.98 1.29
N CYS A 81 6.38 -4.41 0.10
CA CYS A 81 6.57 -5.16 -1.13
C CYS A 81 8.00 -5.72 -1.26
N SER A 82 8.93 -5.17 -0.47
CA SER A 82 10.34 -5.59 -0.48
C SER A 82 10.93 -5.65 0.94
N ARG A 83 11.99 -6.44 1.08
CA ARG A 83 12.80 -6.49 2.32
C ARG A 83 13.26 -5.11 2.71
N LYS A 84 13.80 -4.35 1.75
CA LYS A 84 14.38 -3.04 1.99
C LYS A 84 13.34 -2.11 2.63
N GLU A 85 12.18 -1.99 1.98
CA GLU A 85 11.08 -1.13 2.44
C GLU A 85 10.61 -1.51 3.86
N ILE A 86 10.35 -2.80 4.13
CA ILE A 86 9.88 -3.19 5.47
C ILE A 86 10.94 -2.99 6.55
N THR A 87 12.22 -3.05 6.17
CA THR A 87 13.34 -2.85 7.11
C THR A 87 13.45 -1.37 7.51
N GLU A 88 13.19 -0.44 6.59
CA GLU A 88 13.13 1.00 6.91
C GLU A 88 12.03 1.30 7.94
N HIS A 89 10.84 0.68 7.80
CA HIS A 89 9.76 0.81 8.80
C HIS A 89 10.14 0.20 10.16
N TRP A 90 10.80 -0.97 10.15
CA TRP A 90 11.28 -1.62 11.36
C TRP A 90 12.29 -0.76 12.13
N GLU A 91 13.30 -0.24 11.43
CA GLU A 91 14.33 0.62 12.02
C GLU A 91 13.73 1.89 12.60
N TRP A 92 12.74 2.48 11.93
CA TRP A 92 12.01 3.63 12.44
C TRP A 92 11.31 3.31 13.77
N LEU A 93 10.61 2.17 13.87
CA LEU A 93 9.93 1.75 15.10
C LEU A 93 10.91 1.55 16.26
N GLU A 94 12.03 0.87 16.00
CA GLU A 94 13.05 0.61 17.02
C GLU A 94 13.68 1.91 17.53
N GLN A 95 14.05 2.81 16.62
CA GLN A 95 14.71 4.06 16.99
C GLN A 95 13.77 5.05 17.69
N ASN A 96 12.50 5.11 17.27
CA ASN A 96 11.59 6.18 17.72
C ASN A 96 10.65 5.74 18.83
N LEU A 97 10.30 4.46 18.94
CA LEU A 97 9.26 4.00 19.88
C LEU A 97 9.80 3.08 20.97
N LEU A 98 10.77 2.20 20.69
CA LEU A 98 11.12 1.10 21.59
C LEU A 98 11.47 1.55 23.02
N GLN A 99 12.29 2.59 23.16
CA GLN A 99 12.64 3.13 24.48
C GLN A 99 11.41 3.72 25.18
N THR A 100 10.60 4.52 24.49
CA THR A 100 9.41 5.14 25.09
C THR A 100 8.38 4.09 25.51
N LEU A 101 8.18 3.03 24.72
CA LEU A 101 7.27 1.93 25.04
C LEU A 101 7.69 1.23 26.34
N SER A 102 8.99 1.07 26.59
CA SER A 102 9.51 0.45 27.82
C SER A 102 9.26 1.25 29.11
N ILE A 103 8.89 2.54 29.00
CA ILE A 103 8.63 3.41 30.15
C ILE A 103 7.18 3.26 30.63
N PHE A 104 6.26 2.83 29.77
CA PHE A 104 4.86 2.70 30.14
C PHE A 104 4.64 1.52 31.10
N GLU A 105 3.84 1.77 32.13
CA GLU A 105 3.43 0.75 33.11
C GLU A 105 2.02 0.19 32.82
N ASN A 106 1.26 0.86 31.95
CA ASN A 106 -0.13 0.53 31.64
C ASN A 106 -0.31 0.12 30.17
N GLU A 107 -0.82 -1.07 29.93
CA GLU A 107 -1.04 -1.62 28.58
C GLU A 107 -1.99 -0.77 27.71
N ASN A 108 -3.04 -0.19 28.30
CA ASN A 108 -3.98 0.66 27.56
C ASN A 108 -3.31 1.95 27.08
N ASP A 109 -2.39 2.49 27.88
CA ASP A 109 -1.63 3.67 27.50
C ASP A 109 -0.65 3.35 26.38
N ILE A 110 0.01 2.19 26.41
CA ILE A 110 0.86 1.68 25.32
C ILE A 110 0.03 1.57 24.03
N ASN A 111 -1.12 0.88 24.11
CA ASN A 111 -2.01 0.68 22.97
C ASN A 111 -2.47 2.02 22.36
N THR A 112 -2.88 2.96 23.20
CA THR A 112 -3.32 4.29 22.77
C THR A 112 -2.18 5.07 22.13
N PHE A 113 -1.00 5.03 22.73
CA PHE A 113 0.19 5.69 22.22
C PHE A 113 0.61 5.14 20.85
N VAL A 114 0.74 3.82 20.71
CA VAL A 114 1.13 3.18 19.45
C VAL A 114 0.11 3.47 18.35
N ARG A 115 -1.19 3.30 18.62
CA ARG A 115 -2.24 3.62 17.65
C ARG A 115 -2.19 5.07 17.20
N GLY A 116 -2.07 6.00 18.15
CA GLY A 116 -1.96 7.43 17.84
C GLY A 116 -0.72 7.77 17.02
N LYS A 117 0.43 7.14 17.32
CA LYS A 117 1.67 7.33 16.55
C LYS A 117 1.56 6.79 15.13
N ILE A 118 1.07 5.57 14.95
CA ILE A 118 0.88 4.97 13.62
C ILE A 118 -0.09 5.80 12.79
N GLN A 119 -1.23 6.22 13.36
CA GLN A 119 -2.19 7.10 12.68
C GLN A 119 -1.56 8.45 12.30
N GLY A 120 -0.75 9.04 13.19
CA GLY A 120 -0.02 10.27 12.91
C GLY A 120 0.95 10.14 11.73
N ILE A 121 1.71 9.04 11.68
CA ILE A 121 2.64 8.75 10.58
C ILE A 121 1.88 8.59 9.25
N ILE A 122 0.75 7.86 9.26
CA ILE A 122 -0.09 7.69 8.07
C ILE A 122 -0.63 9.03 7.60
N ALA A 123 -1.12 9.86 8.51
CA ALA A 123 -1.63 11.19 8.19
C ALA A 123 -0.53 12.10 7.60
N GLU A 124 0.68 12.06 8.14
CA GLU A 124 1.84 12.80 7.62
C GLU A 124 2.27 12.28 6.25
N TYR A 125 2.34 10.97 6.07
CA TYR A 125 2.64 10.34 4.78
C TYR A 125 1.61 10.74 3.71
N ASN A 126 0.32 10.72 4.05
CA ASN A 126 -0.74 11.13 3.15
C ASN A 126 -0.62 12.62 2.80
N LYS A 127 -0.34 13.47 3.78
CA LYS A 127 -0.11 14.91 3.57
C LYS A 127 1.08 15.19 2.64
N ILE A 128 2.21 14.51 2.84
CA ILE A 128 3.44 14.69 2.03
C ILE A 128 3.24 14.18 0.60
N ASN A 129 2.54 13.06 0.43
CA ASN A 129 2.28 12.46 -0.88
C ASN A 129 1.03 13.04 -1.57
N GLY A 130 0.40 14.07 -1.00
CA GLY A 130 -0.76 14.74 -1.58
C GLY A 130 -2.06 13.92 -1.59
N ILE A 131 -2.13 12.85 -0.78
CA ILE A 131 -3.33 12.05 -0.57
C ILE A 131 -4.18 12.83 0.45
N ARG A 132 -5.13 13.62 -0.06
CA ARG A 132 -6.11 14.36 0.74
C ARG A 132 -7.47 13.81 0.35
N GLU A 133 -8.11 13.02 1.20
CA GLU A 133 -9.40 12.36 0.89
C GLU A 133 -10.47 13.33 0.34
N ASP A 134 -10.46 14.59 0.78
CA ASP A 134 -11.39 15.63 0.33
C ASP A 134 -11.02 16.26 -1.04
N ASP A 135 -9.73 16.45 -1.32
CA ASP A 135 -9.21 16.98 -2.59
C ASP A 135 -9.20 15.89 -3.69
N ASP A 136 -8.92 14.64 -3.30
CA ASP A 136 -8.93 13.48 -4.18
C ASP A 136 -10.34 13.15 -4.66
N THR A 137 -11.37 13.35 -3.85
CA THR A 137 -12.77 13.17 -4.29
C THR A 137 -13.15 14.20 -5.35
N ALA A 138 -12.76 15.47 -5.19
CA ALA A 138 -13.03 16.51 -6.17
C ALA A 138 -12.25 16.29 -7.47
N LYS A 139 -10.95 15.96 -7.37
CA LYS A 139 -10.09 15.65 -8.51
C LYS A 139 -10.53 14.39 -9.25
N PHE A 140 -10.98 13.36 -8.53
CA PHE A 140 -11.50 12.15 -9.12
C PHE A 140 -12.83 12.40 -9.86
N LYS A 141 -13.72 13.23 -9.30
CA LYS A 141 -14.92 13.70 -10.00
C LYS A 141 -14.56 14.47 -11.27
N GLU A 142 -13.59 15.37 -11.21
CA GLU A 142 -13.10 16.11 -12.37
C GLU A 142 -12.48 15.17 -13.43
N ALA A 143 -11.65 14.22 -13.01
CA ALA A 143 -11.06 13.20 -13.87
C ALA A 143 -12.12 12.31 -14.53
N THR A 144 -13.19 11.99 -13.81
CA THR A 144 -14.35 11.24 -14.33
C THR A 144 -15.07 12.03 -15.42
N VAL A 145 -15.34 13.31 -15.20
CA VAL A 145 -15.95 14.19 -16.21
C VAL A 145 -15.05 14.34 -17.44
N LYS A 146 -13.74 14.53 -17.24
CA LYS A 146 -12.75 14.59 -18.31
C LYS A 146 -12.68 13.28 -19.11
N PHE A 147 -12.69 12.13 -18.44
CA PHE A 147 -12.69 10.81 -19.08
C PHE A 147 -13.88 10.64 -20.03
N HIS A 148 -15.10 10.91 -19.55
CA HIS A 148 -16.30 10.82 -20.39
C HIS A 148 -16.23 11.76 -21.58
N LYS A 149 -15.78 13.01 -21.37
CA LYS A 149 -15.68 14.01 -22.42
C LYS A 149 -14.58 13.70 -23.45
N LEU A 150 -13.40 13.27 -23.00
CA LEU A 150 -12.23 13.05 -23.87
C LEU A 150 -12.41 11.84 -24.79
N PHE A 151 -13.06 10.79 -24.27
CA PHE A 151 -13.20 9.53 -25.00
C PHE A 151 -14.63 9.24 -25.47
N GLY A 152 -15.59 10.15 -25.21
CA GLY A 152 -16.99 9.98 -25.58
C GLY A 152 -17.64 8.78 -24.89
N MET A 153 -17.28 8.53 -23.63
CA MET A 153 -17.75 7.35 -22.90
C MET A 153 -19.20 7.52 -22.46
N PRO A 154 -19.98 6.43 -22.45
CA PRO A 154 -21.35 6.43 -21.94
C PRO A 154 -21.35 6.58 -20.41
N GLU A 155 -22.44 7.13 -19.83
CA GLU A 155 -22.53 7.42 -18.39
C GLU A 155 -22.42 6.16 -17.51
N GLU A 156 -22.77 5.00 -18.06
CA GLU A 156 -22.65 3.71 -17.40
C GLU A 156 -21.19 3.23 -17.25
N GLU A 157 -20.25 3.78 -18.02
CA GLU A 157 -18.84 3.41 -17.96
C GLU A 157 -18.13 4.08 -16.79
N LYS A 158 -17.97 3.32 -15.70
CA LYS A 158 -17.40 3.86 -14.46
C LYS A 158 -15.87 3.90 -14.52
N LEU A 159 -15.32 5.09 -14.28
CA LEU A 159 -13.90 5.25 -14.03
C LEU A 159 -13.52 4.54 -12.73
N VAL A 160 -12.52 3.67 -12.78
CA VAL A 160 -11.96 2.93 -11.64
C VAL A 160 -10.76 3.69 -11.07
N ASN A 161 -9.83 4.11 -11.92
CA ASN A 161 -8.67 4.89 -11.50
C ASN A 161 -8.05 5.67 -12.67
N TYR A 162 -7.16 6.61 -12.38
CA TYR A 162 -6.38 7.32 -13.37
C TYR A 162 -4.97 7.61 -12.87
N TYR A 163 -4.00 7.59 -13.79
CA TYR A 163 -2.59 7.72 -13.48
C TYR A 163 -1.91 8.67 -14.45
N SER A 164 -1.06 9.56 -13.94
CA SER A 164 -0.10 10.29 -14.78
C SER A 164 0.96 9.31 -15.26
N CYS A 165 1.19 9.24 -16.57
CA CYS A 165 2.18 8.34 -17.14
C CYS A 165 2.68 8.83 -18.51
N SER A 166 3.69 8.13 -19.05
CA SER A 166 4.22 8.40 -20.38
C SER A 166 4.02 7.20 -21.28
N TYR A 167 3.37 7.42 -22.43
CA TYR A 167 3.21 6.40 -23.46
C TYR A 167 4.29 6.56 -24.52
N TRP A 168 5.09 5.51 -24.70
CA TRP A 168 6.13 5.47 -25.71
C TRP A 168 5.55 5.06 -27.05
N LYS A 169 5.46 6.01 -27.99
CA LYS A 169 5.11 5.74 -29.39
C LYS A 169 6.36 5.92 -30.26
N GLY A 170 7.06 4.82 -30.53
CA GLY A 170 8.38 4.86 -31.16
C GLY A 170 9.43 5.38 -30.18
N LYS A 171 10.29 6.31 -30.63
CA LYS A 171 11.40 6.87 -29.81
C LYS A 171 11.00 8.10 -28.98
N VAL A 172 9.77 8.59 -29.09
CA VAL A 172 9.33 9.82 -28.42
C VAL A 172 8.34 9.48 -27.30
N PRO A 173 8.64 9.83 -26.04
CA PRO A 173 7.70 9.68 -24.95
C PRO A 173 6.60 10.73 -25.07
N ARG A 174 5.34 10.29 -24.97
CA ARG A 174 4.19 11.19 -24.91
C ARG A 174 3.70 11.21 -23.47
N GLN A 175 3.91 12.33 -22.79
CA GLN A 175 3.39 12.51 -21.44
C GLN A 175 1.87 12.69 -21.49
N GLY A 176 1.19 12.03 -20.57
CA GLY A 176 -0.26 12.02 -20.55
C GLY A 176 -0.85 11.38 -19.30
N TRP A 177 -2.10 11.00 -19.44
CA TRP A 177 -2.93 10.40 -18.41
C TRP A 177 -3.52 9.10 -18.93
N MET A 178 -3.41 8.06 -18.14
CA MET A 178 -4.08 6.79 -18.35
C MET A 178 -5.32 6.75 -17.48
N TYR A 179 -6.45 6.38 -18.08
CA TYR A 179 -7.74 6.21 -17.43
C TYR A 179 -8.11 4.74 -17.50
N LEU A 180 -8.31 4.11 -16.33
CA LEU A 180 -8.78 2.75 -16.19
C LEU A 180 -10.24 2.80 -15.77
N SER A 181 -11.11 2.23 -16.58
CA SER A 181 -12.53 2.04 -16.31
C SER A 181 -12.85 0.56 -16.14
N ILE A 182 -14.11 0.21 -15.88
CA ILE A 182 -14.52 -1.19 -15.72
C ILE A 182 -14.21 -2.00 -16.98
N ASN A 183 -14.45 -1.42 -18.16
CA ASN A 183 -14.36 -2.13 -19.44
C ASN A 183 -13.22 -1.63 -20.33
N HIS A 184 -12.67 -0.44 -20.09
CA HIS A 184 -11.70 0.18 -20.99
C HIS A 184 -10.44 0.68 -20.28
N LEU A 185 -9.32 0.63 -21.02
CA LEU A 185 -8.08 1.32 -20.70
C LEU A 185 -7.82 2.38 -21.77
N CYS A 186 -7.83 3.65 -21.38
CA CYS A 186 -7.71 4.78 -22.28
C CYS A 186 -6.50 5.64 -21.93
N PHE A 187 -5.84 6.20 -22.94
CA PHE A 187 -4.69 7.08 -22.75
C PHE A 187 -4.89 8.39 -23.50
N TYR A 188 -4.70 9.51 -22.80
CA TYR A 188 -4.73 10.86 -23.34
C TYR A 188 -3.38 11.53 -23.14
N SER A 189 -2.77 12.04 -24.21
CA SER A 189 -1.57 12.89 -24.13
C SER A 189 -1.83 14.27 -24.69
N PHE A 190 -1.24 15.29 -24.07
CA PHE A 190 -1.18 16.62 -24.67
C PHE A 190 -0.29 16.56 -25.91
N LEU A 191 -0.88 16.78 -27.09
CA LEU A 191 -0.13 17.15 -28.27
C LEU A 191 0.31 18.59 -28.08
N MET A 192 1.59 18.81 -27.79
CA MET A 192 2.21 20.12 -27.71
C MET A 192 1.96 20.84 -29.05
N GLY A 193 0.97 21.75 -29.05
CA GLY A 193 0.60 22.54 -30.20
C GLY A 193 1.71 23.52 -30.54
N ARG A 194 2.15 23.51 -31.80
CA ARG A 194 2.80 24.67 -32.42
C ARG A 194 1.90 25.88 -32.22
N GLU A 195 2.37 26.91 -31.52
CA GLU A 195 1.90 28.26 -31.79
C GLU A 195 2.43 28.66 -33.17
N GLY A 196 1.52 28.72 -34.14
CA GLY A 196 1.74 29.38 -35.42
C GLY A 196 0.61 30.36 -35.63
N ARG A 197 0.88 31.66 -35.39
CA ARG A 197 0.06 32.72 -35.98
C ARG A 197 0.31 32.69 -37.48
N ASN A 198 -0.74 32.47 -38.26
CA ASN A 198 -0.76 32.92 -39.65
C ASN A 198 -1.78 34.06 -39.72
N GLU A 199 -1.30 35.24 -40.11
CA GLU A 199 -2.13 36.26 -40.77
C GLU A 199 -2.54 35.77 -42.16
#